data_AF-A0A550HEJ0-F1
#
_entry.id   AF-A0A550HEJ0-F1
#
_cell.length_a   1.000
_cell.length_b   1.000
_cell.length_c   1.000
_cell.angle_alpha   90.00
_cell.angle_beta   90.00
_cell.angle_gamma   90.00
#
_symmetry.space_group_name_H-M   'P 1'
#
loop_
_entity.id
_entity.type
_entity.pdbx_description
1 polymer ?
#
loop_
_entity_poly.entity_id
_entity_poly.type
_entity_poly.pdbx_seq_one_letter_code
_entity_poly.pdbx_strand_id
1 'polypeptide(L)'
;MSYWFNVSLAGFVLILIPYWLSLEHDRLDRLLGESSHQIGDILGIISGWGFFGFWIGIWIAPQNRVQLGYPLLSLWGINFTAIDIGVGVLFFIPACYLGIKGVMDLGLKTAETHRPEKLVTNGLYGVIRHPQYVAGVLGHFGVSILLGSRDALLVTPIVLIVVYVICWKEEKELVKEYGREYRQYQKQVPMFIPRR
;
A
#
# COMPACT_ATOMS: atom_id res chain seq x y z
N MET A 1 16.62 -4.50 15.45
CA MET A 1 16.52 -4.31 13.99
C MET A 1 17.89 -4.49 13.38
N SER A 2 18.00 -5.33 12.34
CA SER A 2 19.26 -5.52 11.62
C SER A 2 19.58 -4.34 10.70
N TYR A 3 20.83 -4.29 10.21
CA TYR A 3 21.23 -3.34 9.19
C TYR A 3 20.31 -3.39 7.96
N TRP A 4 20.04 -4.59 7.43
CA TRP A 4 19.17 -4.76 6.25
C TRP A 4 17.73 -4.31 6.50
N PHE A 5 17.19 -4.57 7.70
CA PHE A 5 15.87 -4.06 8.07
C PHE A 5 15.83 -2.53 8.03
N ASN A 6 16.85 -1.88 8.60
CA ASN A 6 16.94 -0.41 8.59
C ASN A 6 17.10 0.14 7.16
N VAL A 7 17.85 -0.54 6.28
CA VAL A 7 17.96 -0.16 4.87
C VAL A 7 16.60 -0.28 4.18
N SER A 8 15.86 -1.36 4.39
CA SER A 8 14.52 -1.53 3.81
C SER A 8 13.54 -0.48 4.35
N LEU A 9 13.57 -0.19 5.65
CA LEU A 9 12.73 0.84 6.25
C LEU A 9 13.08 2.25 5.73
N ALA A 10 14.36 2.57 5.63
CA ALA A 10 14.81 3.85 5.07
C ALA A 10 14.42 3.97 3.60
N GLY A 11 14.61 2.91 2.80
CA GLY A 11 14.18 2.85 1.41
C GLY A 11 12.67 3.03 1.26
N PHE A 12 11.88 2.41 2.14
CA PHE A 12 10.42 2.58 2.19
C PHE A 12 10.00 4.03 2.47
N VAL A 13 10.76 4.77 3.28
CA VAL A 13 10.50 6.20 3.51
C VAL A 13 10.99 7.06 2.34
N LEU A 14 12.17 6.75 1.77
CA LEU A 14 12.74 7.51 0.66
C LEU A 14 11.94 7.38 -0.63
N ILE A 15 11.33 6.21 -0.88
CA ILE A 15 10.49 6.00 -2.07
C ILE A 15 9.21 6.84 -2.04
N LEU A 16 8.82 7.37 -0.87
CA LEU A 16 7.71 8.30 -0.75
C LEU A 16 7.97 9.63 -1.47
N ILE A 17 9.24 10.01 -1.69
CA ILE A 17 9.58 11.24 -2.40
C ILE A 17 9.16 11.17 -3.88
N PRO A 18 9.63 10.20 -4.69
CA PRO A 18 9.16 10.06 -6.07
C PRO A 18 7.66 9.73 -6.14
N TYR A 19 7.12 9.00 -5.15
CA TYR A 19 5.70 8.73 -5.03
C TYR A 19 4.86 10.02 -4.89
N TRP A 20 5.31 10.92 -4.02
CA TRP A 20 4.62 12.19 -3.80
C TRP A 20 4.62 13.06 -5.05
N LEU A 21 5.72 13.04 -5.79
CA LEU A 21 5.86 13.76 -7.04
C LEU A 21 4.98 13.17 -8.14
N SER A 22 4.84 11.83 -8.21
CA SER A 22 3.99 11.19 -9.21
C SER A 22 2.52 11.58 -9.05
N LEU A 23 2.06 11.85 -7.83
CA LEU A 23 0.69 12.30 -7.56
C LEU A 23 0.41 13.76 -7.99
N GLU A 24 1.42 14.61 -8.15
CA GLU A 24 1.24 16.04 -8.43
C GLU A 24 1.09 16.32 -9.93
N HIS A 25 0.10 15.73 -10.59
CA HIS A 25 -0.07 15.80 -12.05
C HIS A 25 -0.11 17.24 -12.58
N ASP A 26 -0.92 18.12 -12.00
CA ASP A 26 -1.02 19.53 -12.40
C ASP A 26 0.33 20.27 -12.25
N ARG A 27 1.13 19.93 -11.24
CA ARG A 27 2.46 20.53 -11.08
C ARG A 27 3.43 20.02 -12.14
N LEU A 28 3.42 18.71 -12.41
CA LEU A 28 4.25 18.10 -13.44
C LEU A 28 3.89 18.67 -14.82
N ASP A 29 2.60 18.82 -15.12
CA ASP A 29 2.10 19.38 -16.38
C ASP A 29 2.59 20.82 -16.57
N ARG A 30 2.59 21.65 -15.52
CA ARG A 30 3.12 23.04 -15.58
C ARG A 30 4.64 23.11 -15.75
N LEU A 31 5.40 22.19 -15.15
CA LEU A 31 6.86 22.22 -15.15
C LEU A 31 7.47 21.60 -16.42
N LEU A 32 6.83 20.56 -16.95
CA LEU A 32 7.42 19.68 -17.96
C LEU A 32 6.64 19.69 -19.29
N GLY A 33 5.44 20.28 -19.34
CA GLY A 33 4.62 20.34 -20.54
C GLY A 33 4.36 18.94 -21.11
N GLU A 34 4.76 18.73 -22.36
CA GLU A 34 4.54 17.46 -23.08
C GLU A 34 5.21 16.25 -22.44
N SER A 35 6.34 16.42 -21.74
CA SER A 35 7.06 15.32 -21.09
C SER A 35 6.48 14.92 -19.72
N SER A 36 5.51 15.68 -19.20
CA SER A 36 4.91 15.43 -17.89
C SER A 36 4.32 14.03 -17.76
N HIS A 37 3.62 13.55 -18.81
CA HIS A 37 2.97 12.25 -18.76
C HIS A 37 3.98 11.11 -18.64
N GLN A 38 5.05 11.14 -19.45
CA GLN A 38 6.08 10.10 -19.42
C GLN A 38 6.84 10.11 -18.08
N ILE A 39 7.20 11.29 -17.57
CA ILE A 39 7.94 11.42 -16.31
C ILE A 39 7.06 11.01 -15.13
N GLY A 40 5.78 11.40 -15.11
CA GLY A 40 4.81 10.98 -14.11
C GLY A 40 4.63 9.46 -14.06
N ASP A 41 4.46 8.82 -15.23
CA ASP A 41 4.33 7.36 -15.33
C ASP A 41 5.59 6.64 -14.83
N ILE A 42 6.78 7.13 -15.20
CA ILE A 42 8.05 6.57 -14.73
C ILE A 42 8.17 6.70 -13.20
N LEU A 43 7.86 7.87 -12.65
CA LEU A 43 7.89 8.08 -11.20
C LEU A 43 6.88 7.18 -10.47
N GLY A 44 5.67 7.02 -11.02
CA GLY A 44 4.64 6.14 -10.48
C GLY A 44 5.09 4.68 -10.46
N ILE A 45 5.61 4.18 -11.57
CA ILE A 45 6.09 2.79 -11.70
C ILE A 45 7.28 2.54 -10.76
N ILE A 46 8.30 3.40 -10.79
CA ILE A 46 9.49 3.26 -9.93
C ILE A 46 9.09 3.29 -8.46
N SER A 47 8.22 4.24 -8.09
CA SER A 47 7.82 4.39 -6.70
C SER A 47 6.91 3.24 -6.23
N GLY A 48 5.97 2.78 -7.05
CA GLY A 48 5.10 1.64 -6.75
C GLY A 48 5.88 0.33 -6.57
N TRP A 49 6.72 -0.04 -7.54
CA TRP A 49 7.52 -1.26 -7.44
C TRP A 49 8.61 -1.15 -6.37
N GLY A 50 9.22 0.02 -6.22
CA GLY A 50 10.17 0.30 -5.14
C GLY A 50 9.51 0.16 -3.76
N PHE A 51 8.29 0.67 -3.60
CA PHE A 51 7.50 0.53 -2.39
C PHE A 51 7.27 -0.95 -2.03
N PHE A 52 6.81 -1.77 -2.98
CA PHE A 52 6.68 -3.21 -2.76
C PHE A 52 8.00 -3.90 -2.45
N GLY A 53 9.08 -3.56 -3.16
CA GLY A 53 10.40 -4.15 -2.94
C GLY A 53 10.93 -3.87 -1.54
N PHE A 54 10.88 -2.62 -1.08
CA PHE A 54 11.27 -2.26 0.28
C PHE A 54 10.34 -2.85 1.34
N TRP A 55 9.05 -2.97 1.04
CA TRP A 55 8.08 -3.60 1.94
C TRP A 55 8.36 -5.09 2.15
N ILE A 56 8.66 -5.83 1.07
CA ILE A 56 9.12 -7.22 1.14
C ILE A 56 10.43 -7.32 1.92
N GLY A 57 11.34 -6.36 1.72
CA GLY A 57 12.57 -6.24 2.49
C GLY A 57 12.33 -6.16 4.00
N ILE A 58 11.34 -5.39 4.44
CA ILE A 58 10.92 -5.30 5.86
C ILE A 58 10.48 -6.66 6.40
N TRP A 59 9.89 -7.56 5.59
CA TRP A 59 9.45 -8.88 6.04
C TRP A 59 10.57 -9.92 6.08
N ILE A 60 11.44 -9.91 5.07
CA ILE A 60 12.45 -10.95 4.85
C ILE A 60 13.76 -10.63 5.58
N ALA A 61 14.09 -9.35 5.76
CA ALA A 61 15.34 -8.94 6.40
C ALA A 61 15.54 -9.67 7.74
N PRO A 62 16.79 -10.06 8.07
CA PRO A 62 17.10 -10.71 9.34
C PRO A 62 16.57 -9.85 10.48
N GLN A 63 15.67 -10.40 11.28
CA GLN A 63 15.04 -9.68 12.38
C GLN A 63 14.63 -10.65 13.47
N ASN A 64 14.33 -10.11 14.65
CA ASN A 64 13.84 -10.93 15.75
C ASN A 64 12.50 -11.55 15.35
N ARG A 65 12.38 -12.88 15.51
CA ARG A 65 11.14 -13.58 15.25
C ARG A 65 10.46 -13.97 16.55
N VAL A 66 9.17 -13.65 16.68
CA VAL A 66 8.33 -14.03 17.82
C VAL A 66 7.26 -14.97 17.31
N GLN A 67 7.12 -16.10 18.01
CA GLN A 67 6.17 -17.16 17.68
C GLN A 67 5.04 -17.16 18.70
N LEU A 68 3.81 -17.35 18.22
CA LEU A 68 2.66 -17.50 19.09
C LEU A 68 2.36 -18.99 19.28
N GLY A 69 3.10 -19.63 20.19
CA GLY A 69 2.89 -21.03 20.57
C GLY A 69 3.97 -21.99 20.05
N TYR A 70 3.60 -23.27 19.94
CA TYR A 70 4.54 -24.34 19.57
C TYR A 70 4.72 -24.45 18.05
N PRO A 71 5.96 -24.64 17.57
CA PRO A 71 6.24 -24.77 16.14
C PRO A 71 5.63 -26.07 15.58
N LEU A 72 4.83 -25.93 14.53
CA LEU A 72 4.34 -27.08 13.74
C LEU A 72 5.31 -27.43 12.62
N LEU A 73 5.93 -26.42 12.02
CA LEU A 73 6.80 -26.54 10.86
C LEU A 73 7.96 -25.56 10.99
N SER A 74 9.16 -25.95 10.55
CA SER A 74 10.30 -25.05 10.43
C SER A 74 10.85 -25.12 9.01
N LEU A 75 10.87 -23.98 8.33
CA LEU A 75 11.42 -23.85 6.97
C LEU A 75 12.42 -22.70 6.96
N TRP A 76 13.64 -22.96 6.48
CA TRP A 76 14.68 -21.93 6.33
C TRP A 76 14.95 -21.11 7.60
N GLY A 77 14.87 -21.76 8.77
CA GLY A 77 15.04 -21.10 10.07
C GLY A 77 13.85 -20.25 10.54
N ILE A 78 12.71 -20.32 9.84
CA ILE A 78 11.44 -19.71 10.25
C ILE A 78 10.52 -20.81 10.76
N ASN A 79 10.09 -20.66 12.02
CA ASN A 79 9.12 -21.53 12.63
C ASN A 79 7.70 -21.00 12.40
N PHE A 80 6.81 -21.88 11.99
CA PHE A 80 5.40 -21.59 11.77
C PHE A 80 4.59 -22.33 12.83
N THR A 81 3.82 -21.58 13.61
CA THR A 81 2.87 -22.14 14.59
C THR A 81 1.46 -22.19 14.00
N ALA A 82 0.58 -22.99 14.60
CA ALA A 82 -0.83 -23.04 14.20
C ALA A 82 -1.50 -21.66 14.27
N ILE A 83 -1.14 -20.88 15.29
CA ILE A 83 -1.72 -19.56 15.55
C ILE A 83 -1.22 -18.56 14.51
N ASP A 84 0.09 -18.53 14.24
CA ASP A 84 0.68 -17.63 13.26
C ASP A 84 0.10 -17.89 11.85
N ILE A 85 -0.09 -19.16 11.49
CA ILE A 85 -0.74 -19.56 10.23
C ILE A 85 -2.20 -19.11 10.22
N GLY A 86 -2.96 -19.43 11.27
CA GLY A 86 -4.39 -19.10 11.33
C GLY A 86 -4.66 -17.61 11.25
N VAL A 87 -3.92 -16.81 12.03
CA VAL A 87 -4.03 -15.35 12.02
C VAL A 87 -3.47 -14.78 10.71
N GLY A 88 -2.32 -15.26 10.24
CA GLY A 88 -1.73 -14.82 8.99
C GLY A 88 -2.69 -14.99 7.81
N VAL A 89 -3.31 -16.16 7.68
CA VAL A 89 -4.30 -16.48 6.63
C VAL A 89 -5.55 -15.63 6.76
N LEU A 90 -6.05 -15.43 7.99
CA LEU A 90 -7.24 -14.60 8.27
C LEU A 90 -7.10 -13.18 7.70
N PHE A 91 -5.91 -12.58 7.77
CA PHE A 91 -5.64 -11.25 7.24
C PHE A 91 -5.19 -11.26 5.78
N PHE A 92 -4.43 -12.26 5.38
CA PHE A 92 -3.86 -12.35 4.03
C PHE A 92 -4.91 -12.64 2.95
N ILE A 93 -5.90 -13.51 3.22
CA ILE A 93 -6.95 -13.81 2.23
C ILE A 93 -7.78 -12.57 1.86
N PRO A 94 -8.35 -11.80 2.82
CA PRO A 94 -9.04 -10.55 2.51
C PRO A 94 -8.14 -9.53 1.81
N ALA A 95 -6.86 -9.46 2.19
CA ALA A 95 -5.88 -8.59 1.53
C ALA A 95 -5.73 -8.95 0.05
N CYS A 96 -5.52 -10.22 -0.29
CA CYS A 96 -5.45 -10.66 -1.68
C CYS A 96 -6.73 -10.34 -2.45
N TYR A 97 -7.91 -10.58 -1.86
CA TYR A 97 -9.18 -10.26 -2.50
C TYR A 97 -9.31 -8.76 -2.81
N LEU A 98 -9.08 -7.90 -1.81
CA LEU A 98 -9.19 -6.45 -1.96
C LEU A 98 -8.15 -5.89 -2.93
N GLY A 99 -6.92 -6.42 -2.92
CA GLY A 99 -5.86 -6.02 -3.82
C GLY A 99 -6.18 -6.38 -5.26
N ILE A 100 -6.47 -7.66 -5.53
CA ILE A 100 -6.75 -8.16 -6.89
C ILE A 100 -8.00 -7.48 -7.45
N LYS A 101 -9.11 -7.48 -6.72
CA LYS A 101 -10.34 -6.86 -7.17
C LYS A 101 -10.19 -5.34 -7.29
N GLY A 102 -9.43 -4.70 -6.41
CA GLY A 102 -9.14 -3.26 -6.47
C GLY A 102 -8.36 -2.87 -7.73
N VAL A 103 -7.41 -3.71 -8.17
CA VAL A 103 -6.72 -3.52 -9.45
C VAL A 103 -7.64 -3.80 -10.63
N MET A 104 -8.51 -4.82 -10.56
CA MET A 104 -9.48 -5.11 -11.62
C MET A 104 -10.49 -3.98 -11.82
N ASP A 105 -10.99 -3.39 -10.73
CA ASP A 105 -11.96 -2.29 -10.77
C ASP A 105 -11.33 -0.97 -11.26
N LEU A 106 -10.05 -0.70 -10.92
CA LEU A 106 -9.34 0.54 -11.28
C LEU A 106 -8.65 0.46 -12.66
N GLY A 107 -8.15 -0.71 -13.02
CA GLY A 107 -7.27 -0.93 -14.17
C GLY A 107 -5.79 -0.90 -13.79
N LEU A 108 -5.00 -1.84 -14.35
CA LEU A 108 -3.58 -2.02 -14.03
C LEU A 108 -2.74 -0.76 -14.28
N LYS A 109 -2.92 -0.12 -15.44
CA LYS A 109 -2.18 1.10 -15.79
C LYS A 109 -2.33 2.17 -14.71
N THR A 110 -3.55 2.46 -14.31
CA THR A 110 -3.83 3.46 -13.27
C THR A 110 -3.33 3.03 -11.90
N ALA A 111 -3.39 1.73 -11.57
CA ALA A 111 -2.85 1.23 -10.31
C ALA A 111 -1.31 1.37 -10.22
N GLU A 112 -0.60 1.26 -11.35
CA GLU A 112 0.86 1.41 -11.38
C GLU A 112 1.31 2.87 -11.50
N THR A 113 0.62 3.68 -12.31
CA THR A 113 1.02 5.08 -12.57
C THR A 113 0.40 6.07 -11.60
N HIS A 114 -0.61 5.67 -10.84
CA HIS A 114 -1.41 6.54 -9.95
C HIS A 114 -2.13 7.68 -10.69
N ARG A 115 -2.32 7.54 -12.02
CA ARG A 115 -2.95 8.55 -12.88
C ARG A 115 -4.23 8.00 -13.52
N PRO A 116 -5.39 8.20 -12.90
CA PRO A 116 -6.66 7.79 -13.48
C PRO A 116 -7.02 8.67 -14.68
N GLU A 117 -7.43 8.06 -15.79
CA GLU A 117 -7.99 8.82 -16.93
C GLU A 117 -9.40 9.35 -16.63
N LYS A 118 -10.10 8.71 -15.69
CA LYS A 118 -11.47 9.02 -15.27
C LYS A 118 -11.69 8.55 -13.84
N LEU A 119 -12.57 9.26 -13.13
CA LEU A 119 -12.91 8.92 -11.76
C LEU A 119 -13.65 7.57 -11.69
N VAL A 120 -13.11 6.63 -10.90
CA VAL A 120 -13.71 5.31 -10.67
C VAL A 120 -14.42 5.30 -9.32
N THR A 121 -15.73 5.07 -9.33
CA THR A 121 -16.59 5.06 -8.13
C THR A 121 -17.45 3.81 -7.98
N ASN A 122 -17.22 2.80 -8.82
CA ASN A 122 -17.96 1.54 -8.84
C ASN A 122 -17.17 0.41 -8.16
N GLY A 123 -17.80 -0.76 -7.97
CA GLY A 123 -17.13 -1.93 -7.41
C GLY A 123 -16.66 -1.69 -5.97
N LEU A 124 -15.41 -2.06 -5.66
CA LEU A 124 -14.81 -1.78 -4.35
C LEU A 124 -14.66 -0.28 -4.06
N TYR A 125 -14.43 0.54 -5.09
CA TYR A 125 -14.36 2.00 -4.96
C TYR A 125 -15.74 2.60 -4.62
N GLY A 126 -16.85 1.88 -4.83
CA GLY A 126 -18.16 2.29 -4.33
C GLY A 126 -18.36 2.06 -2.83
N VAL A 127 -17.51 1.24 -2.20
CA VAL A 127 -17.63 0.83 -0.80
C VAL A 127 -16.62 1.59 0.07
N ILE A 128 -15.37 1.67 -0.38
CA ILE A 128 -14.27 2.40 0.26
C ILE A 128 -13.39 3.03 -0.83
N ARG A 129 -12.85 4.22 -0.57
CA ARG A 129 -12.09 4.95 -1.61
C ARG A 129 -10.70 4.38 -1.89
N HIS A 130 -10.12 3.66 -0.92
CA HIS A 130 -8.73 3.19 -0.94
C HIS A 130 -8.59 1.67 -0.71
N PRO A 131 -9.28 0.80 -1.48
CA PRO A 131 -9.29 -0.63 -1.23
C PRO A 131 -7.92 -1.30 -1.36
N GLN A 132 -7.08 -0.85 -2.29
CA GLN A 132 -5.73 -1.38 -2.50
C GLN A 132 -4.79 -1.05 -1.33
N TYR A 133 -4.91 0.14 -0.74
CA TYR A 133 -4.14 0.50 0.45
C TYR A 133 -4.58 -0.28 1.68
N VAL A 134 -5.89 -0.49 1.84
CA VAL A 134 -6.43 -1.37 2.89
C VAL A 134 -5.90 -2.80 2.70
N ALA A 135 -5.88 -3.30 1.45
CA ALA A 135 -5.26 -4.58 1.12
C ALA A 135 -3.78 -4.64 1.52
N GLY A 136 -2.99 -3.60 1.19
CA GLY A 136 -1.57 -3.53 1.56
C GLY A 136 -1.36 -3.59 3.08
N VAL A 137 -2.15 -2.85 3.86
CA VAL A 137 -2.07 -2.84 5.32
C VAL A 137 -2.45 -4.21 5.91
N LEU A 138 -3.55 -4.81 5.46
CA LEU A 138 -3.99 -6.14 5.91
C LEU A 138 -2.96 -7.21 5.52
N GLY A 139 -2.42 -7.13 4.31
CA GLY A 139 -1.38 -8.03 3.81
C GLY A 139 -0.10 -7.92 4.63
N HIS A 140 0.36 -6.70 4.92
CA HIS A 140 1.49 -6.46 5.80
C HIS A 140 1.30 -7.06 7.19
N PHE A 141 0.13 -6.85 7.79
CA PHE A 141 -0.15 -7.41 9.11
C PHE A 141 -0.18 -8.94 9.08
N GLY A 142 -0.90 -9.54 8.12
CA GLY A 142 -0.98 -10.98 7.94
C GLY A 142 0.37 -11.64 7.69
N VAL A 143 1.18 -11.10 6.76
CA VAL A 143 2.51 -11.63 6.45
C VAL A 143 3.47 -11.45 7.62
N SER A 144 3.42 -10.32 8.33
CA SER A 144 4.31 -10.09 9.49
C SER A 144 4.03 -11.08 10.61
N ILE A 145 2.77 -11.43 10.86
CA ILE A 145 2.40 -12.49 11.82
C ILE A 145 2.81 -13.86 11.30
N LEU A 146 2.51 -14.17 10.04
CA LEU A 146 2.83 -15.46 9.43
C LEU A 146 4.34 -15.78 9.50
N LEU A 147 5.19 -14.77 9.33
CA LEU A 147 6.65 -14.91 9.40
C LEU A 147 7.22 -14.69 10.82
N GLY A 148 6.36 -14.41 11.80
CA GLY A 148 6.74 -14.03 13.16
C GLY A 148 7.62 -12.77 13.23
N SER A 149 7.58 -11.91 12.22
CA SER A 149 8.49 -10.76 12.05
C SER A 149 8.18 -9.65 13.07
N ARG A 150 8.80 -9.72 14.25
CA ARG A 150 8.55 -8.79 15.38
C ARG A 150 8.84 -7.35 15.00
N ASP A 151 9.98 -7.10 14.36
CA ASP A 151 10.39 -5.74 14.02
C ASP A 151 9.43 -5.14 12.97
N ALA A 152 8.97 -5.93 12.00
CA ALA A 152 7.91 -5.55 11.05
C ALA A 152 6.58 -5.20 11.75
N LEU A 153 6.17 -5.96 12.76
CA LEU A 153 4.98 -5.65 13.56
C LEU A 153 5.13 -4.36 14.37
N LEU A 154 6.32 -4.11 14.91
CA LEU A 154 6.60 -2.88 15.67
C LEU A 154 6.52 -1.62 14.82
N VAL A 155 6.85 -1.71 13.52
CA VAL A 155 6.74 -0.57 12.60
C VAL A 155 5.36 -0.41 11.95
N THR A 156 4.42 -1.33 12.19
CA THR A 156 3.05 -1.24 11.64
C THR A 156 2.35 0.10 11.91
N PRO A 157 2.44 0.74 13.09
CA PRO A 157 1.87 2.08 13.29
C PRO A 157 2.45 3.13 12.34
N ILE A 158 3.74 3.06 12.01
CA ILE A 158 4.38 3.96 11.05
C ILE A 158 3.85 3.69 9.65
N VAL A 159 3.71 2.42 9.26
CA VAL A 159 3.12 2.03 7.97
C VAL A 159 1.69 2.56 7.83
N LEU A 160 0.86 2.45 8.87
CA LEU A 160 -0.49 3.01 8.89
C LEU A 160 -0.51 4.52 8.68
N ILE A 161 0.39 5.25 9.36
CA ILE A 161 0.52 6.70 9.21
C ILE A 161 0.94 7.05 7.78
N VAL A 162 1.95 6.37 7.24
CA VAL A 162 2.44 6.60 5.88
C VAL A 162 1.34 6.37 4.85
N VAL A 163 0.63 5.23 4.95
CA VAL A 163 -0.49 4.91 4.07
C VAL A 163 -1.61 5.96 4.17
N TYR A 164 -1.95 6.39 5.38
CA TYR A 164 -2.94 7.46 5.56
C TYR A 164 -2.51 8.77 4.89
N VAL A 165 -1.26 9.17 5.07
CA VAL A 165 -0.71 10.41 4.48
C VAL A 165 -0.70 10.32 2.95
N ILE A 166 -0.32 9.17 2.38
CA ILE A 166 -0.40 8.90 0.95
C ILE A 166 -1.84 9.10 0.46
N CYS A 167 -2.80 8.42 1.09
CA CYS A 167 -4.20 8.51 0.71
C CYS A 167 -4.68 9.97 0.78
N TRP A 168 -4.40 10.68 1.88
CA TRP A 168 -4.76 12.08 2.05
C TRP A 168 -4.19 12.98 0.95
N LYS A 169 -2.92 12.76 0.58
CA LYS A 169 -2.27 13.51 -0.49
C LYS A 169 -2.93 13.22 -1.84
N GLU A 170 -3.17 11.94 -2.14
CA GLU A 170 -3.86 11.51 -3.35
C GLU A 170 -5.26 12.15 -3.45
N GLU A 171 -6.05 12.10 -2.38
CA GLU A 171 -7.37 12.76 -2.36
C GLU A 171 -7.27 14.28 -2.60
N LYS A 172 -6.22 14.93 -2.08
CA LYS A 172 -6.01 16.37 -2.29
C LYS A 172 -5.73 16.70 -3.75
N GLU A 173 -4.96 15.87 -4.46
CA GLU A 173 -4.70 16.05 -5.89
C GLU A 173 -5.93 15.69 -6.73
N LEU A 174 -6.63 14.60 -6.41
CA LEU A 174 -7.90 14.23 -7.05
C LEU A 174 -8.99 15.33 -6.89
N VAL A 175 -9.03 16.04 -5.76
CA VAL A 175 -9.90 17.21 -5.59
C VAL A 175 -9.53 18.37 -6.52
N LYS A 176 -8.24 18.56 -6.84
CA LYS A 176 -7.82 19.60 -7.79
C LYS A 176 -8.21 19.22 -9.22
N GLU A 177 -8.09 17.94 -9.57
CA GLU A 177 -8.36 17.40 -10.90
C GLU A 177 -9.87 17.30 -11.20
N TYR A 178 -10.63 16.66 -10.31
CA TYR A 178 -12.04 16.36 -10.51
C TYR A 178 -13.00 17.32 -9.77
N GLY A 179 -12.47 18.22 -8.95
CA GLY A 179 -13.23 19.32 -8.35
C GLY A 179 -14.43 18.86 -7.52
N ARG A 180 -15.64 19.25 -7.95
CA ARG A 180 -16.89 18.97 -7.23
C ARG A 180 -17.27 17.50 -7.27
N GLU A 181 -16.95 16.79 -8.35
CA GLU A 181 -17.32 15.38 -8.54
C GLU A 181 -16.67 14.52 -7.45
N TYR A 182 -15.36 14.68 -7.25
CA TYR A 182 -14.63 13.95 -6.22
C TYR A 182 -15.07 14.32 -4.80
N ARG A 183 -15.40 15.60 -4.55
CA ARG A 183 -15.94 16.01 -3.25
C ARG A 183 -17.30 15.37 -2.95
N GLN A 184 -18.13 15.16 -3.96
CA GLN A 184 -19.41 14.47 -3.80
C GLN A 184 -19.18 12.99 -3.49
N TYR A 185 -18.25 12.35 -4.22
CA TYR A 185 -17.81 10.99 -3.95
C TYR A 185 -17.27 10.82 -2.51
N GLN A 186 -16.44 11.74 -2.02
CA GLN A 186 -15.92 11.73 -0.65
C GLN A 186 -17.00 11.78 0.44
N LYS A 187 -18.16 12.39 0.16
CA LYS A 187 -19.28 12.45 1.10
C LYS A 187 -20.05 11.12 1.19
N GLN A 188 -20.08 10.37 0.09
CA GLN A 188 -20.86 9.14 -0.05
C GLN A 188 -20.06 7.92 0.39
N VAL A 189 -18.79 7.84 -0.02
CA VAL A 189 -17.96 6.66 0.17
C VAL A 189 -16.86 6.99 1.18
N PRO A 190 -16.68 6.25 2.29
CA PRO A 190 -15.64 6.50 3.28
C PRO A 190 -14.24 6.14 2.78
N MET A 191 -13.20 6.66 3.45
CA MET A 191 -11.80 6.43 3.07
C MET A 191 -11.38 4.95 3.16
N PHE A 192 -11.63 4.30 4.31
CA PHE A 192 -11.13 2.93 4.59
C PHE A 192 -12.15 1.96 5.17
N ILE A 193 -13.06 2.43 6.03
CA ILE A 193 -14.00 1.57 6.76
C ILE A 193 -15.39 1.81 6.18
N PRO A 194 -16.06 0.78 5.62
CA PRO A 194 -17.40 0.90 5.05
C PRO A 194 -18.40 1.47 6.06
N ARG A 195 -19.30 2.33 5.59
CA ARG A 195 -20.39 2.90 6.40
C ARG A 195 -21.71 2.35 5.88
N ARG A 196 -22.21 1.30 6.56
CA ARG A 196 -23.51 0.63 6.38
C ARG A 196 -23.88 0.25 4.94
#